data_AF-A0A7J2JRJ7-F1
#
_entry.id   AF-A0A7J2JRJ7-F1
#
_cell.length_a   1.000
_cell.length_b   1.000
_cell.length_c   1.000
_cell.angle_alpha   90.00
_cell.angle_beta   90.00
_cell.angle_gamma   90.00
#
_symmetry.space_group_name_H-M   'P 1'
#
loop_
_entity.id
_entity.type
_entity.pdbx_description
1 polymer ?
#
loop_
_entity_poly.entity_id
_entity_poly.type
_entity_poly.pdbx_seq_one_letter_code
_entity_poly.pdbx_strand_id
1 'polypeptide(L)' 'MFRYSPLDEALDALLSRARPTEVEEVPLPEAVGRVSAEDLRAPWDIPRRPTSLFDGYAVSSADTS' A
#
# COMPACT_ATOMS: atom_id res chain seq x y z
N MET A 1 -7.62 35.88 30.85
CA MET A 1 -7.36 36.46 29.51
C MET A 1 -6.87 35.34 28.62
N PHE A 2 -7.68 34.90 27.66
CA PHE A 2 -7.26 33.88 26.70
C PHE A 2 -6.28 34.50 25.70
N ARG A 3 -5.22 33.79 25.38
CA ARG A 3 -4.24 34.17 24.36
C ARG A 3 -4.55 33.33 23.13
N TYR A 4 -4.76 33.98 22.00
CA TYR A 4 -4.97 33.31 20.72
C TYR A 4 -3.64 33.17 19.99
N SER A 5 -3.43 32.03 19.35
CA SER A 5 -2.33 31.80 18.42
C SER A 5 -2.88 31.75 16.98
N PRO A 6 -2.12 32.18 15.97
CA PRO A 6 -2.42 31.89 14.58
C PRO A 6 -2.64 30.39 14.35
N LEU A 7 -3.48 30.05 13.37
CA LEU A 7 -3.86 28.66 13.09
C LEU A 7 -2.65 27.77 12.84
N ASP A 8 -1.70 28.23 12.02
CA ASP A 8 -0.52 27.45 11.65
C ASP A 8 0.37 27.17 12.87
N GLU A 9 0.56 28.16 13.76
CA GLU A 9 1.33 27.99 14.99
C GLU A 9 0.65 26.98 15.94
N ALA A 10 -0.68 27.05 16.05
CA ALA A 10 -1.44 26.10 16.86
C ALA A 10 -1.40 24.69 16.27
N LEU A 11 -1.48 24.56 14.93
CA LEU A 11 -1.42 23.30 14.23
C LEU A 11 -0.05 22.64 14.35
N ASP A 12 1.04 23.40 14.14
CA ASP A 12 2.41 22.93 14.32
C ASP A 12 2.67 22.49 15.75
N ALA A 13 2.15 23.23 16.74
CA ALA A 13 2.24 22.84 18.13
C ALA A 13 1.53 21.50 18.41
N LEU A 14 0.39 21.23 17.78
CA LEU A 14 -0.32 19.96 17.93
C LEU A 14 0.41 18.82 17.22
N LEU A 15 0.78 19.00 15.95
CA LEU A 15 1.42 17.96 15.13
C LEU A 15 2.81 17.59 15.65
N SER A 16 3.58 18.56 16.15
CA SER A 16 4.91 18.30 16.75
C SER A 16 4.86 17.40 18.00
N ARG A 17 3.70 17.30 18.65
CA ARG A 17 3.47 16.43 19.82
C ARG A 17 2.86 15.08 19.43
N ALA A 18 2.23 14.98 18.27
CA ALA A 18 1.73 13.71 17.77
C ALA A 18 2.89 12.73 17.60
N ARG A 19 2.64 11.47 17.95
CA ARG A 19 3.54 10.35 17.74
C ARG A 19 2.76 9.25 17.04
N PRO A 20 3.40 8.46 16.15
CA PRO A 20 2.78 7.25 15.64
C PRO A 20 2.30 6.36 16.79
N THR A 21 1.16 5.72 16.60
CA THR A 21 0.66 4.71 17.54
C THR A 21 1.50 3.44 17.44
N GLU A 22 1.24 2.49 18.34
CA GLU A 22 1.84 1.16 18.24
C GLU A 22 1.43 0.47 16.93
N VAL A 23 2.32 -0.40 16.46
CA VAL A 23 2.11 -1.26 15.30
C VAL A 23 1.54 -2.58 15.79
N GLU A 24 0.55 -3.10 15.06
CA GLU A 24 -0.05 -4.40 15.31
C GLU A 24 -0.24 -5.16 14.00
N GLU A 25 -0.18 -6.49 14.08
CA GLU A 25 -0.63 -7.36 13.00
C GLU A 25 -2.14 -7.55 13.12
N VAL A 26 -2.84 -7.32 12.01
CA VAL A 26 -4.30 -7.46 11.94
C VAL A 26 -4.70 -8.39 10.80
N PRO A 27 -5.86 -9.07 10.89
CA PRO A 27 -6.42 -9.78 9.75
C PRO A 27 -6.64 -8.86 8.55
N LEU A 28 -6.43 -9.36 7.33
CA LEU A 28 -6.54 -8.58 6.09
C LEU A 28 -7.86 -7.81 5.94
N PRO A 29 -9.04 -8.37 6.28
CA PRO A 29 -10.30 -7.61 6.19
C PRO A 29 -10.36 -6.37 7.11
N GLU A 30 -9.61 -6.39 8.21
CA GLU A 30 -9.56 -5.30 9.21
C GLU A 30 -8.50 -4.24 8.86
N ALA A 31 -7.68 -4.48 7.83
CA ALA A 31 -6.64 -3.56 7.38
C ALA A 31 -7.21 -2.34 6.61
N VAL A 32 -8.46 -2.38 6.14
CA VAL A 32 -9.07 -1.28 5.38
C VAL A 32 -9.14 -0.02 6.25
N GLY A 33 -8.56 1.08 5.75
CA GLY A 33 -8.50 2.36 6.46
C GLY A 33 -7.35 2.49 7.47
N ARG A 34 -6.54 1.45 7.66
CA ARG A 34 -5.27 1.51 8.40
C ARG A 34 -4.15 2.08 7.53
N VAL A 35 -3.02 2.41 8.16
CA VAL A 35 -1.77 2.78 7.48
C VAL A 35 -0.76 1.64 7.66
N SER A 36 -0.14 1.18 6.57
CA SER A 36 0.91 0.16 6.66
C SER A 36 2.09 0.66 7.48
N ALA A 37 2.57 -0.16 8.40
CA ALA A 37 3.72 0.18 9.25
C ALA A 37 5.06 0.08 8.51
N GLU A 38 5.12 -0.67 7.41
CA GLU A 38 6.31 -0.88 6.59
C GLU A 38 5.94 -1.03 5.10
N ASP A 39 6.96 -0.98 4.24
CA ASP A 39 6.82 -1.23 2.81
C ASP A 39 6.50 -2.70 2.54
N LEU A 40 5.46 -2.96 1.74
CA LEU A 40 5.11 -4.30 1.30
C LEU A 40 5.65 -4.56 -0.11
N ARG A 41 6.37 -5.68 -0.30
CA ARG A 41 6.92 -6.08 -1.59
C ARG A 41 6.32 -7.40 -2.05
N ALA A 42 6.02 -7.49 -3.34
CA ALA A 42 5.59 -8.75 -3.93
C ALA A 42 6.72 -9.80 -3.80
N PRO A 43 6.46 -10.97 -3.20
CA PRO A 43 7.48 -11.98 -3.02
C PRO A 43 7.84 -12.75 -4.31
N TRP A 44 7.09 -12.52 -5.41
CA TRP A 44 7.30 -13.12 -6.72
C TRP A 44 6.52 -12.37 -7.81
N ASP A 45 6.89 -12.60 -9.07
CA ASP A 45 6.15 -12.10 -10.24
C ASP A 45 4.77 -12.74 -10.37
N ILE A 46 3.82 -11.98 -10.93
CA ILE A 46 2.47 -12.43 -11.25
C ILE A 46 2.22 -12.18 -12.75
N PRO A 47 1.92 -13.23 -13.56
CA PRO A 47 1.81 -14.63 -13.16
C PRO A 47 3.19 -15.26 -12.86
N ARG A 48 3.22 -16.23 -11.95
CA ARG A 48 4.45 -16.92 -11.55
C ARG A 48 5.14 -17.71 -12.68
N ARG A 49 4.43 -17.92 -13.79
CA ARG A 49 4.87 -18.70 -14.95
C ARG A 49 4.23 -18.09 -16.21
N PRO A 50 4.80 -18.32 -17.40
CA PRO A 50 4.10 -18.03 -18.65
C PRO A 50 2.69 -18.65 -18.61
N THR A 51 1.68 -17.80 -18.71
CA THR A 51 0.26 -18.18 -18.62
C THR A 51 -0.43 -17.66 -19.87
N SER A 52 -1.23 -18.52 -20.51
CA SER A 52 -2.02 -18.07 -21.67
C SER A 52 -3.06 -17.05 -21.23
N LEU A 53 -3.23 -15.99 -22.01
CA LEU A 53 -4.28 -15.00 -21.82
C LEU A 53 -5.62 -15.44 -22.45
N PHE A 54 -5.59 -16.49 -23.28
CA PHE A 54 -6.73 -16.96 -24.05
C PHE A 54 -6.82 -18.48 -24.04
N ASP A 55 -8.04 -18.98 -24.28
CA ASP A 55 -8.25 -20.38 -24.60
C ASP A 55 -7.76 -20.64 -26.03
N GLY A 56 -6.87 -21.61 -26.19
CA GLY A 56 -6.27 -21.92 -27.47
C GLY A 56 -5.12 -22.92 -27.34
N TYR A 57 -4.32 -23.01 -28.40
CA TYR A 57 -3.16 -23.89 -28.46
C TYR A 57 -1.87 -23.09 -28.43
N ALA A 58 -0.89 -23.56 -27.67
CA ALA A 58 0.46 -23.03 -27.75
C ALA A 58 1.06 -23.46 -29.10
N VAL A 59 1.43 -22.48 -29.93
CA VAL A 59 2.06 -22.70 -31.22
C VAL A 59 3.44 -22.06 -31.25
N SER A 60 4.36 -22.66 -32.00
CA SER A 60 5.59 -21.97 -32.39
C SER A 60 5.24 -20.96 -33.47
N SER A 61 5.53 -19.68 -33.24
CA SER A 61 5.29 -18.65 -34.25
C SER A 61 6.11 -18.86 -35.52
N ALA A 62 7.20 -19.62 -35.45
CA ALA A 62 8.01 -19.98 -36.61
C ALA A 62 7.29 -20.93 -37.58
N ASP A 63 6.23 -21.63 -37.13
CA ASP A 63 5.52 -22.63 -37.93
C ASP A 63 4.24 -22.05 -38.61
N THR A 64 3.90 -20.78 -38.39
CA THR A 64 2.58 -20.19 -38.75
C THR A 64 2.66 -19.05 -39.77
N SER A 65 3.47 -19.23 -40.82
CA SER A 65 3.70 -18.28 -41.94
C SER A 65 2.43 -17.63 -42.51
#